data_AF-A0A1C5DNM1-F1
#
_entry.id   AF-A0A1C5DNM1-F1
#
_cell.length_a   1.000
_cell.length_b   1.000
_cell.length_c   1.000
_cell.angle_alpha   90.00
_cell.angle_beta   90.00
_cell.angle_gamma   90.00
#
_symmetry.space_group_name_H-M   'P 1'
#
loop_
_entity.id
_entity.type
_entity.pdbx_description
1 polymer ?
#
loop_
_entity_poly.entity_id
_entity_poly.type
_entity_poly.pdbx_seq_one_letter_code
_entity_poly.pdbx_strand_id
1 'polypeptide(L)'
;MGIESEKLVYDYLSRVGDLAQQQGLSSGERMRLVSGLRADIDHRRATGGADSPAGVKRILSKLGSPADVVAAAGGRPDPGSGMGGEPGGAESGGTAAGVGGG
;
A
#
# COMPACT_ATOMS: atom_id res chain seq x y z
N MET A 1 12.16 -14.00 -23.91
CA MET A 1 13.14 -13.41 -22.96
C MET A 1 12.46 -12.21 -22.27
N GLY A 2 11.68 -12.44 -21.21
CA GLY A 2 10.95 -11.39 -20.46
C GLY A 2 11.66 -10.89 -19.20
N ILE A 3 12.80 -11.49 -18.86
CA ILE A 3 13.51 -11.29 -17.59
C ILE A 3 14.03 -9.85 -17.43
N GLU A 4 14.44 -9.19 -18.52
CA GLU A 4 14.89 -7.79 -18.48
C GLU A 4 13.75 -6.84 -18.16
N SER A 5 12.60 -7.04 -18.80
CA SER A 5 11.36 -6.31 -18.53
C SER A 5 10.95 -6.48 -17.07
N GLU A 6 10.98 -7.71 -16.56
CA GLU A 6 10.68 -8.00 -15.15
C GLU A 6 11.68 -7.35 -14.20
N LYS A 7 12.97 -7.36 -14.52
CA LYS A 7 14.01 -6.67 -13.74
C LYS A 7 13.74 -5.18 -13.61
N LEU A 8 13.30 -4.52 -14.69
CA LEU A 8 12.97 -3.09 -14.65
C LEU A 8 11.79 -2.80 -13.73
N VAL A 9 10.77 -3.65 -13.74
CA VAL A 9 9.63 -3.54 -12.82
C VAL A 9 10.10 -3.75 -11.37
N TYR A 10 10.91 -4.78 -11.12
CA TYR A 10 11.44 -5.04 -9.79
C TYR A 10 12.35 -3.92 -9.27
N ASP A 11 13.25 -3.37 -10.08
CA ASP A 11 14.10 -2.22 -9.70
C ASP A 11 13.25 -1.01 -9.29
N TYR A 12 12.21 -0.72 -10.08
CA TYR A 12 11.29 0.37 -9.78
C TYR A 12 10.53 0.14 -8.47
N LEU A 13 9.94 -1.04 -8.28
CA LEU A 13 9.19 -1.37 -7.06
C LEU A 13 10.08 -1.41 -5.82
N SER A 14 11.32 -1.90 -5.93
CA SER A 14 12.29 -1.85 -4.83
C SER A 14 12.59 -0.42 -4.42
N ARG A 15 12.82 0.49 -5.37
CA ARG A 15 13.01 1.92 -5.06
C ARG A 15 11.80 2.55 -4.40
N VAL A 16 10.59 2.27 -4.89
CA VAL A 16 9.35 2.75 -4.25
C VAL A 16 9.24 2.23 -2.82
N GLY A 17 9.51 0.94 -2.59
CA GLY A 17 9.44 0.32 -1.27
C GLY A 17 10.47 0.87 -0.27
N ASP A 18 11.65 1.23 -0.74
CA ASP A 18 12.70 1.87 0.07
C ASP A 18 12.33 3.33 0.40
N LEU A 19 11.91 4.11 -0.59
CA LEU A 19 11.47 5.50 -0.40
C LEU A 19 10.22 5.58 0.48
N ALA A 20 9.29 4.64 0.37
CA ALA A 20 8.12 4.56 1.25
C ALA A 20 8.53 4.34 2.71
N GLN A 21 9.56 3.53 2.97
CA GLN A 21 10.11 3.38 4.32
C GLN A 21 10.78 4.66 4.82
N GLN A 22 11.57 5.32 3.96
CA GLN A 22 12.21 6.58 4.31
C GLN A 22 11.21 7.69 4.65
N GLN A 23 10.04 7.69 4.00
CA GLN A 23 8.93 8.62 4.30
C GLN A 23 8.11 8.23 5.54
N GLY A 24 8.41 7.11 6.18
CA GLY A 24 7.71 6.67 7.39
C GLY A 24 6.34 6.04 7.15
N LEU A 25 6.03 5.61 5.92
CA LEU A 25 4.79 4.87 5.65
C LEU A 25 4.78 3.56 6.45
N SER A 26 3.63 3.20 7.03
CA SER A 26 3.50 1.92 7.73
C SER A 26 3.70 0.75 6.76
N SER A 27 4.04 -0.42 7.30
CA SER A 27 4.19 -1.63 6.50
C SER A 27 2.93 -1.96 5.67
N GLY A 28 1.74 -1.69 6.21
CA GLY A 28 0.47 -1.90 5.52
C GLY A 28 0.28 -0.96 4.33
N GLU A 29 0.57 0.33 4.51
CA GLU A 29 0.49 1.33 3.44
C GLU A 29 1.51 1.05 2.33
N ARG A 30 2.74 0.72 2.72
CA ARG A 30 3.80 0.32 1.78
C ARG A 30 3.41 -0.91 0.97
N MET A 31 2.87 -1.95 1.60
CA MET A 31 2.39 -3.14 0.90
C MET A 31 1.27 -2.81 -0.08
N ARG A 32 0.29 -1.97 0.31
CA ARG A 32 -0.78 -1.50 -0.58
C ARG A 32 -0.23 -0.72 -1.76
N LEU A 33 0.72 0.19 -1.53
CA LEU A 33 1.34 1.00 -2.59
C LEU A 33 2.09 0.11 -3.61
N VAL A 34 2.94 -0.79 -3.12
CA VAL A 34 3.73 -1.69 -3.98
C VAL A 34 2.82 -2.65 -4.76
N SER A 35 1.82 -3.25 -4.08
CA SER A 35 0.86 -4.16 -4.72
C SER A 35 0.02 -3.46 -5.79
N GLY A 36 -0.48 -2.25 -5.50
CA GLY A 36 -1.25 -1.44 -6.45
C GLY A 36 -0.44 -1.06 -7.69
N LEU A 37 0.80 -0.61 -7.50
CA LEU A 37 1.70 -0.30 -8.62
C LEU A 37 2.03 -1.53 -9.46
N ARG A 38 2.25 -2.68 -8.81
CA ARG A 38 2.52 -3.93 -9.53
C ARG A 38 1.33 -4.33 -10.40
N ALA A 39 0.11 -4.23 -9.87
CA ALA A 39 -1.12 -4.53 -10.60
C ALA A 39 -1.35 -3.55 -11.77
N ASP A 40 -1.13 -2.25 -11.57
CA ASP A 40 -1.27 -1.24 -12.64
C ASP A 40 -0.26 -1.46 -13.78
N ILE A 41 1.01 -1.72 -13.44
CA ILE A 41 2.06 -2.03 -14.44
C ILE A 41 1.72 -3.31 -15.20
N ASP A 42 1.25 -4.35 -14.51
CA ASP A 42 0.83 -5.61 -15.12
C ASP A 42 -0.36 -5.40 -16.08
N HIS A 43 -1.37 -4.66 -15.64
CA HIS A 43 -2.53 -4.34 -16.47
C HIS A 43 -2.16 -3.54 -17.73
N ARG A 44 -1.28 -2.54 -17.62
CA ARG A 44 -0.78 -1.76 -18.77
C ARG A 44 0.04 -2.61 -19.73
N ARG A 45 0.77 -3.62 -19.23
CA ARG A 45 1.48 -4.59 -20.06
C ARG A 45 0.51 -5.48 -20.82
N ALA A 46 -0.48 -6.05 -20.13
CA ALA A 46 -1.49 -6.93 -20.72
C ALA A 46 -2.33 -6.23 -21.79
N THR A 47 -2.74 -4.98 -21.55
CA THR A 47 -3.56 -4.19 -22.48
C THR A 47 -2.78 -3.61 -23.65
N GLY A 48 -1.48 -3.34 -23.47
CA GLY A 48 -0.64 -2.66 -24.47
C GLY A 48 0.36 -3.54 -25.21
N GLY A 49 0.41 -4.85 -24.96
CA GLY A 49 1.41 -5.77 -25.54
C GLY A 49 2.85 -5.38 -25.20
N ALA A 50 3.06 -4.80 -24.02
CA ALA A 50 4.31 -4.15 -23.62
C ALA A 50 5.25 -5.10 -22.82
N ASP A 51 5.38 -6.34 -23.27
CA ASP A 51 6.25 -7.37 -22.63
C ASP A 51 7.75 -7.14 -22.88
N SER A 52 8.07 -6.22 -23.79
CA SER A 52 9.44 -5.80 -24.11
C SER A 52 9.96 -4.73 -23.14
N PRO A 53 11.28 -4.67 -22.87
CA PRO A 53 11.85 -3.72 -21.91
C PRO A 53 11.61 -2.25 -22.30
N ALA A 54 11.56 -1.95 -23.61
CA ALA A 54 11.21 -0.62 -24.11
C ALA A 54 9.76 -0.23 -23.78
N GLY A 55 8.83 -1.19 -23.82
CA GLY A 55 7.43 -1.00 -23.45
C GLY A 55 7.27 -0.72 -21.97
N VAL A 56 7.94 -1.52 -21.12
CA VAL A 56 7.98 -1.29 -19.67
C VAL A 56 8.58 0.08 -19.34
N LYS A 57 9.69 0.46 -19.96
CA LYS A 57 10.30 1.78 -19.75
C LYS A 57 9.33 2.91 -20.07
N ARG A 58 8.53 2.78 -21.15
CA ARG A 58 7.48 3.74 -21.51
C ARG A 58 6.35 3.78 -20.48
N ILE A 59 5.94 2.64 -19.91
CA ILE A 59 4.95 2.57 -18.84
C ILE A 59 5.48 3.26 -17.57
N LEU A 60 6.71 2.94 -17.15
CA LEU A 60 7.35 3.56 -15.98
C LEU A 60 7.51 5.07 -16.17
N SER A 61 7.92 5.53 -17.35
CA SER A 61 7.99 6.97 -17.64
C SER A 61 6.63 7.67 -17.55
N LYS A 62 5.52 6.98 -17.84
CA LYS A 62 4.17 7.53 -17.65
C LYS A 62 3.73 7.53 -16.19
N LEU A 63 4.25 6.62 -15.38
CA LEU A 63 3.99 6.56 -13.93
C LEU A 63 4.79 7.62 -13.17
N GLY A 64 5.95 8.01 -13.68
CA GLY A 64 6.80 9.04 -13.11
C GLY A 64 7.96 8.48 -12.31
N SER A 65 8.53 9.31 -11.44
CA SER A 65 9.65 8.93 -10.58
C SER A 65 9.14 8.15 -9.36
N PRO A 66 9.87 7.13 -8.86
CA PRO A 66 9.46 6.40 -7.67
C PRO A 66 9.28 7.32 -6.45
N ALA A 67 10.02 8.44 -6.37
CA ALA A 67 9.87 9.45 -5.33
C ALA A 67 8.53 10.20 -5.40
N ASP A 68 8.10 10.62 -6.59
CA ASP A 68 6.79 11.27 -6.80
C ASP A 68 5.64 10.34 -6.41
N VAL A 69 5.74 9.06 -6.79
CA VAL A 69 4.72 8.07 -6.47
C VAL A 69 4.60 7.86 -4.96
N VAL A 70 5.72 7.81 -4.24
CA VAL A 70 5.71 7.73 -2.78
C VAL A 70 5.23 9.03 -2.15
N ALA A 71 5.66 10.19 -2.64
CA ALA A 71 5.22 11.48 -2.13
C ALA A 71 3.69 11.66 -2.29
N ALA A 72 3.12 11.23 -3.41
CA ALA A 72 1.68 11.21 -3.63
C ALA A 72 0.94 10.27 -2.68
N ALA A 73 1.58 9.17 -2.25
CA ALA A 73 1.02 8.22 -1.28
C ALA A 73 1.12 8.72 0.16
N GLY A 74 2.28 9.25 0.58
CA GLY A 74 2.52 9.77 1.93
C GLY A 74 1.90 11.15 2.19
N GLY A 75 1.57 11.91 1.14
CA GLY A 75 0.89 13.21 1.24
C GLY A 75 -0.64 13.11 1.31
N ARG A 76 -1.21 11.90 1.15
CA ARG A 76 -2.65 11.68 1.34
C ARG A 76 -2.83 11.06 2.72
N PRO A 77 -3.21 11.84 3.75
CA PRO A 77 -3.74 11.23 4.96
C PRO A 77 -4.90 10.36 4.51
N ASP A 78 -4.79 9.06 4.72
CA ASP A 78 -5.88 8.17 4.44
C ASP A 78 -7.04 8.59 5.37
N PRO A 79 -8.25 8.87 4.85
CA PRO A 79 -9.39 9.12 5.73
C PRO A 79 -9.91 7.82 6.38
N GLY A 80 -9.06 6.81 6.62
CA GLY A 80 -9.48 5.43 6.92
C GLY A 80 -8.74 4.69 8.04
N SER A 81 -7.66 5.22 8.61
CA SER A 81 -6.83 4.51 9.61
C SER A 81 -6.70 5.29 10.93
N GLY A 82 -7.61 6.23 11.16
CA GLY A 82 -7.74 6.99 12.41
C GLY A 82 -9.05 6.75 13.18
N MET A 83 -9.77 5.65 12.94
CA MET A 83 -10.99 5.34 13.70
C MET A 83 -11.17 3.83 13.94
N GLY A 84 -10.24 3.24 14.68
CA GLY A 84 -10.48 2.03 15.48
C GLY A 84 -10.05 2.35 16.89
N GLY A 85 -10.99 2.42 17.85
CA GLY A 85 -10.77 2.74 19.26
C GLY A 85 -9.68 1.87 19.88
N GLU A 86 -8.94 2.33 20.88
CA GLU A 86 -9.40 2.66 22.23
C GLU A 86 -8.39 3.63 22.90
N PRO A 87 -8.85 4.53 23.81
CA PRO A 87 -8.80 4.17 25.23
C PRO A 87 -9.97 4.80 26.01
N GLY A 88 -10.89 3.96 26.48
CA GLY A 88 -12.00 4.36 27.35
C GLY A 88 -12.07 3.45 28.57
N GLY A 89 -11.09 3.58 29.46
CA GLY A 89 -11.26 3.09 30.82
C GLY A 89 -12.39 3.85 31.49
N ALA A 90 -13.43 3.13 31.87
CA ALA A 90 -14.37 3.50 32.93
C ALA A 90 -15.00 2.22 33.48
N GLU A 91 -14.33 1.71 34.51
CA GLU A 91 -14.94 1.18 35.73
C GLU A 91 -16.47 1.24 35.90
N SER A 92 -17.05 0.07 36.20
CA SER A 92 -18.05 -0.18 37.26
C SER A 92 -18.44 -1.66 37.18
N GLY A 93 -18.12 -2.49 38.17
CA GLY A 93 -18.94 -2.64 39.38
C GLY A 93 -20.13 -3.54 39.02
N GLY A 94 -20.12 -4.84 39.33
CA GLY A 94 -20.35 -5.32 40.69
C GLY A 94 -21.83 -5.71 40.88
N THR A 95 -22.06 -7.01 41.05
CA THR A 95 -23.18 -7.66 41.78
C THR A 95 -24.63 -7.50 41.29
N ALA A 96 -25.24 -8.63 40.92
CA ALA A 96 -26.54 -9.10 41.41
C ALA A 96 -26.62 -10.61 41.10
N ALA A 97 -26.28 -11.52 42.01
CA ALA A 97 -27.05 -11.91 43.20
C ALA A 97 -28.50 -12.27 42.83
N GLY A 98 -28.80 -13.57 42.98
CA GLY A 98 -30.07 -14.16 42.60
C GLY A 98 -31.28 -13.64 43.37
N VAL A 99 -32.42 -13.80 42.72
CA VAL A 99 -33.77 -13.76 43.25
C VAL A 99 -34.43 -15.05 42.73
N GLY A 100 -35.03 -15.96 43.49
CA GLY A 100 -35.57 -15.88 44.84
C GLY A 100 -37.09 -15.75 44.79
N GLY A 101 -37.81 -16.87 44.91
CA GLY A 101 -39.16 -16.89 45.50
C GLY A 101 -40.31 -17.33 44.60
N GLY A 102 -40.99 -18.41 45.04
CA GLY A 102 -42.27 -18.89 44.52
C GLY A 102 -42.47 -20.37 44.79
#